data_AF-A0A4R6TUZ7-F1
#
_entry.id   AF-A0A4R6TUZ7-F1
#
_cell.length_a   1.000
_cell.length_b   1.000
_cell.length_c   1.000
_cell.angle_alpha   90.00
_cell.angle_beta   90.00
_cell.angle_gamma   90.00
#
_symmetry.space_group_name_H-M   'P 1'
#
loop_
_entity.id
_entity.type
_entity.pdbx_description
1 polymer ?
#
loop_
_entity_poly.entity_id
_entity_poly.type
_entity_poly.pdbx_seq_one_letter_code
_entity_poly.pdbx_strand_id
1 'polypeptide(L)'
;MSDFCLGQKVSFARSLVKQKDYAVEYDNLTDEEREGITLERYKAKAHGDKQGFVSGKRTMVTAFDLTEVNDEFDGWRLTQTHQQWETVYLVACDMRRLYRVREEDLVEVLVNGD
;
A
#
# COMPACT_ATOMS: atom_id res chain seq x y z
N MET A 1 -5.82 -7.15 -17.77
CA MET A 1 -5.09 -7.19 -16.47
C MET A 1 -4.17 -8.38 -16.55
N SER A 2 -2.85 -8.18 -16.50
CA SER A 2 -1.89 -9.27 -16.43
C SER A 2 -1.86 -9.78 -15.00
N ASP A 3 -2.46 -10.94 -14.76
CA ASP A 3 -2.42 -11.59 -13.46
C ASP A 3 -1.02 -12.17 -13.22
N PHE A 4 -0.22 -11.55 -12.35
CA PHE A 4 1.09 -12.10 -12.05
C PHE A 4 0.97 -13.43 -11.27
N CYS A 5 1.72 -14.46 -11.65
CA CYS A 5 1.65 -15.79 -11.02
C CYS A 5 2.72 -15.97 -9.94
N LEU A 6 2.46 -16.84 -8.95
CA LEU A 6 3.48 -17.26 -7.98
C LEU A 6 4.72 -17.81 -8.71
N GLY A 7 5.90 -17.39 -8.27
CA GLY A 7 7.18 -17.76 -8.88
C GLY A 7 7.54 -16.97 -10.15
N GLN A 8 6.65 -16.10 -10.67
CA GLN A 8 6.98 -15.25 -11.82
C GLN A 8 8.05 -14.23 -11.45
N LYS A 9 9.02 -14.06 -12.34
CA LYS A 9 10.06 -13.05 -12.23
C LYS A 9 9.53 -11.70 -12.71
N VAL A 10 9.66 -10.68 -11.87
CA VAL A 10 9.17 -9.32 -12.12
C VAL A 10 10.24 -8.29 -11.79
N SER A 11 10.15 -7.11 -12.41
CA SER A 11 10.90 -5.91 -12.03
C SER A 11 9.98 -4.87 -11.40
N PHE A 12 10.54 -4.07 -10.50
CA PHE A 12 9.83 -3.02 -9.78
C PHE A 12 10.78 -1.91 -9.32
N ALA A 13 10.30 -0.67 -9.37
CA ALA A 13 11.03 0.54 -8.94
C ALA A 13 10.42 1.18 -7.68
N ARG A 14 9.27 0.68 -7.23
CA ARG A 14 8.55 1.22 -6.07
C ARG A 14 8.15 0.08 -5.16
N SER A 15 8.15 0.36 -3.86
CA SER A 15 7.62 -0.58 -2.86
C SER A 15 6.91 0.17 -1.75
N LEU A 16 5.95 -0.49 -1.12
CA LEU A 16 5.19 0.02 0.01
C LEU A 16 5.99 -0.18 1.30
N VAL A 17 6.25 0.93 1.98
CA VAL A 17 6.92 0.95 3.28
C VAL A 17 5.89 1.32 4.35
N LYS A 18 5.83 0.52 5.41
CA LYS A 18 4.97 0.81 6.56
C LYS A 18 5.46 2.09 7.23
N GLN A 19 4.58 3.07 7.41
CA GLN A 19 4.91 4.26 8.20
C GLN A 19 4.92 3.90 9.69
N LYS A 20 5.91 4.43 10.41
CA LYS A 20 5.83 4.50 11.87
C LYS A 20 4.89 5.67 12.22
N ASP A 21 4.08 5.49 13.25
CA ASP A 21 3.28 6.54 13.89
C ASP A 21 2.01 7.04 13.16
N TYR A 22 1.37 6.19 12.33
CA TYR A 22 0.03 6.44 11.73
C TYR A 22 -0.11 7.72 10.90
N ALA A 23 0.99 8.40 10.57
CA ALA A 23 1.06 9.52 9.63
C ALA A 23 0.24 10.77 9.99
N VAL A 24 -0.22 10.93 11.24
CA VAL A 24 -0.88 12.17 11.68
C VAL A 24 0.09 13.01 12.50
N GLU A 25 0.65 14.02 11.85
CA GLU A 25 1.23 15.15 12.57
C GLU A 25 0.08 16.12 12.87
N TYR A 26 -0.58 15.92 14.01
CA TYR A 26 -1.73 16.74 14.44
C TYR A 26 -1.44 18.25 14.45
N ASP A 27 -0.17 18.62 14.65
CA ASP A 27 0.31 20.00 14.67
C ASP A 27 0.32 20.67 13.29
N ASN A 28 0.18 19.88 12.21
CA ASN A 28 0.23 20.34 10.82
C ASN A 28 -1.13 20.30 10.10
N LEU A 29 -2.22 19.94 10.80
CA LEU A 29 -3.57 19.90 10.22
C LEU A 29 -4.24 21.27 10.31
N THR A 30 -4.70 21.78 9.17
CA THR A 30 -5.60 22.93 9.08
C THR A 30 -7.01 22.57 9.59
N ASP A 31 -7.85 23.56 9.90
CA ASP A 31 -9.21 23.34 10.40
C ASP A 31 -10.10 22.59 9.39
N GLU A 32 -9.85 22.72 8.08
CA GLU A 32 -10.53 21.96 7.02
C GLU A 32 -10.07 20.48 6.97
N GLU A 33 -8.79 20.21 7.25
CA GLU A 33 -8.24 18.84 7.29
C GLU A 33 -8.65 18.07 8.56
N ARG A 34 -9.30 18.73 9.51
CA ARG A 34 -9.92 18.10 10.69
C ARG A 34 -11.31 17.51 10.40
N GLU A 35 -11.98 17.92 9.33
CA GLU A 35 -13.29 17.39 8.95
C GLU A 35 -13.22 15.94 8.40
N GLY A 36 -12.03 15.48 8.02
CA GLY A 36 -11.78 14.09 7.65
C GLY A 36 -10.30 13.74 7.71
N ILE A 37 -9.92 12.82 8.60
CA ILE A 37 -8.52 12.42 8.81
C ILE A 37 -8.24 11.13 8.04
N THR A 38 -7.35 11.19 7.06
CA THR A 38 -6.83 9.99 6.37
C THR A 38 -5.51 9.53 7.01
N LEU A 39 -5.53 8.34 7.61
CA LEU A 39 -4.37 7.68 8.21
C LEU A 39 -3.69 6.77 7.19
N GLU A 40 -2.66 7.25 6.50
CA GLU A 40 -1.85 6.41 5.62
C GLU A 40 -0.99 5.41 6.42
N ARG A 41 -1.18 4.11 6.20
CA ARG A 41 -0.36 3.06 6.84
C ARG A 41 0.87 2.70 6.02
N TYR A 42 0.76 2.82 4.70
CA TYR A 42 1.78 2.39 3.75
C TYR A 42 1.98 3.45 2.69
N LYS A 43 3.22 3.96 2.60
CA LYS A 43 3.60 4.93 1.57
C LYS A 43 4.43 4.25 0.49
N ALA A 44 4.17 4.61 -0.76
CA ALA A 44 5.01 4.21 -1.88
C ALA A 44 6.37 4.91 -1.77
N LYS A 45 7.44 4.12 -1.72
CA LYS A 45 8.81 4.58 -1.72
C LYS A 45 9.49 4.15 -3.01
N ALA A 46 9.92 5.13 -3.79
CA ALA A 46 10.77 4.89 -4.94
C ALA A 46 12.15 4.37 -4.50
N HIS A 47 12.65 3.40 -5.26
CA HIS A 47 14.02 2.92 -5.22
C HIS A 47 14.47 2.64 -6.66
N GLY A 48 15.78 2.49 -6.90
CA GLY A 48 16.24 2.03 -8.21
C GLY A 48 15.63 0.67 -8.60
N ASP A 49 15.70 0.34 -9.89
CA ASP A 49 15.11 -0.89 -10.42
C ASP A 49 15.65 -2.13 -9.71
N LYS A 50 14.70 -2.99 -9.29
CA LYS A 50 14.99 -4.28 -8.66
C LYS A 50 14.24 -5.38 -9.37
N GLN A 51 14.75 -6.60 -9.24
CA GLN A 51 14.07 -7.82 -9.69
C GLN A 51 13.71 -8.68 -8.48
N GLY A 52 12.59 -9.38 -8.59
CA GLY A 52 12.13 -10.31 -7.57
C GLY A 52 11.23 -11.39 -8.15
N PHE A 53 10.85 -12.33 -7.29
CA PHE A 53 9.88 -13.36 -7.59
C PHE A 53 8.61 -13.12 -6.80
N VAL A 54 7.46 -13.29 -7.46
CA VAL A 54 6.16 -13.22 -6.81
C VAL A 54 6.02 -14.37 -5.81
N SER A 55 5.82 -14.04 -4.54
CA SER A 55 5.74 -15.01 -3.43
C SER A 55 4.34 -15.10 -2.81
N GLY A 56 3.46 -14.14 -3.11
CA GLY A 56 2.09 -14.11 -2.61
C GLY A 56 1.32 -12.90 -3.14
N LYS A 57 -0.01 -13.00 -3.17
CA LYS A 57 -0.93 -11.87 -3.37
C LYS A 57 -1.85 -11.77 -2.16
N ARG A 58 -2.12 -10.55 -1.69
CA ARG A 58 -3.07 -10.32 -0.60
C ARG A 58 -3.63 -8.91 -0.68
N THR A 59 -4.93 -8.78 -0.47
CA THR A 59 -5.57 -7.49 -0.22
C THR A 59 -5.13 -6.93 1.13
N MET A 60 -4.68 -5.68 1.14
CA MET A 60 -4.22 -4.99 2.33
C MET A 60 -4.94 -3.66 2.50
N VAL A 61 -5.28 -3.32 3.75
CA VAL A 61 -5.73 -1.98 4.12
C VAL A 61 -4.53 -1.04 4.11
N THR A 62 -4.59 -0.01 3.28
CA THR A 62 -3.50 0.93 3.03
C THR A 62 -3.70 2.27 3.74
N ALA A 63 -4.94 2.72 3.87
CA ALA A 63 -5.31 3.90 4.65
C ALA A 63 -6.63 3.71 5.40
N PHE A 64 -6.84 4.54 6.42
CA PHE A 64 -8.11 4.66 7.13
C PHE A 64 -8.62 6.07 6.98
N ASP A 65 -9.86 6.25 6.56
CA ASP A 65 -10.52 7.55 6.56
C ASP A 65 -11.42 7.61 7.79
N LEU A 66 -11.21 8.63 8.62
CA LEU A 66 -12.05 8.92 9.78
C LEU A 66 -12.98 10.07 9.42
N THR A 67 -14.28 9.88 9.62
CA THR A 67 -15.30 10.90 9.32
C THR A 67 -16.25 11.03 10.48
N GLU A 68 -16.60 12.26 10.85
CA GLU A 68 -17.65 12.51 11.83
C GLU A 68 -19.04 12.31 11.20
N VAL A 69 -19.87 11.53 11.88
CA VAL A 69 -21.24 11.25 11.46
C VAL A 69 -22.16 11.54 12.64
N ASN A 70 -23.21 12.31 12.40
CA ASN A 70 -24.26 12.53 13.39
C ASN A 70 -25.32 11.42 13.24
N ASP A 71 -25.39 10.52 14.21
CA ASP A 71 -26.43 9.52 14.31
C ASP A 71 -27.62 10.11 15.09
N GLU A 72 -28.83 10.03 14.55
CA GLU A 72 -30.04 10.61 15.17
C GLU A 72 -30.36 10.00 16.54
N PHE A 73 -29.78 8.84 16.89
CA PHE A 73 -30.01 8.15 18.16
C PHE A 73 -28.85 8.27 19.15
N ASP A 74 -27.61 8.34 18.65
CA ASP A 74 -26.38 8.29 19.48
C ASP A 74 -25.56 9.61 19.46
N GLY A 75 -25.97 10.59 18.65
CA GLY A 75 -25.26 11.86 18.47
C GLY A 75 -24.02 11.73 17.57
N TRP A 76 -23.05 12.63 17.76
CA TRP A 76 -21.83 12.68 16.95
C TRP A 76 -20.89 11.52 17.26
N ARG A 77 -20.51 10.77 16.23
CA ARG A 77 -19.53 9.67 16.32
C ARG A 77 -18.53 9.70 15.18
N LEU A 78 -17.34 9.16 15.44
CA LEU A 78 -16.33 8.91 14.41
C LEU A 78 -16.58 7.55 13.74
N THR A 79 -16.73 7.57 12.42
CA THR A 79 -16.83 6.37 11.58
C THR A 79 -15.52 6.17 10.84
N GLN A 80 -15.04 4.93 10.78
CA GLN A 80 -13.80 4.56 10.11
C GLN A 80 -14.09 3.79 8.82
N THR A 81 -13.63 4.32 7.69
CA THR A 81 -13.67 3.66 6.38
C THR A 81 -12.27 3.17 6.02
N HIS A 82 -12.18 2.00 5.37
CA HIS A 82 -10.90 1.39 5.01
C HIS A 82 -10.64 1.55 3.51
N GLN A 83 -9.51 2.17 3.15
CA GLN A 83 -9.00 2.06 1.79
C GLN A 83 -8.18 0.78 1.66
N GLN A 84 -8.54 -0.07 0.70
CA GLN A 84 -7.92 -1.37 0.48
C GLN A 84 -7.37 -1.47 -0.94
N TRP A 85 -6.15 -2.00 -1.08
CA TRP A 85 -5.58 -2.34 -2.38
C TRP A 85 -5.05 -3.76 -2.40
N GLU A 86 -5.09 -4.37 -3.58
CA GLU A 86 -4.40 -5.63 -3.84
C GLU A 86 -2.88 -5.39 -3.84
N THR A 87 -2.17 -6.10 -2.98
CA THR A 87 -0.72 -5.97 -2.80
C THR A 87 -0.05 -7.30 -3.11
N VAL A 88 0.97 -7.24 -3.96
CA VAL A 88 1.81 -8.39 -4.32
C VAL A 88 3.05 -8.40 -3.43
N TYR A 89 3.34 -9.56 -2.85
CA TYR A 89 4.52 -9.80 -2.02
C TYR A 89 5.62 -10.38 -2.88
N LEU A 90 6.76 -9.70 -2.93
CA LEU A 90 7.92 -10.11 -3.71
C LEU A 90 9.08 -10.48 -2.80
N VAL A 91 9.74 -11.59 -3.09
CA VAL A 91 11.08 -11.87 -2.57
C VAL A 91 12.06 -11.37 -3.61
N ALA A 92 12.91 -10.40 -3.26
CA ALA A 92 13.91 -9.91 -4.21
C ALA A 92 14.89 -11.03 -4.61
N CYS A 93 15.42 -10.98 -5.83
CA CYS A 93 16.34 -12.01 -6.33
C CYS A 93 17.65 -12.09 -5.53
N ASP A 94 17.99 -11.06 -4.75
CA ASP A 94 19.10 -11.08 -3.79
C ASP A 94 18.76 -11.80 -2.47
N MET A 95 17.52 -12.32 -2.31
CA MET A 95 16.96 -12.99 -1.14
C MET A 95 17.07 -12.20 0.17
N ARG A 96 17.43 -10.92 0.14
CA ARG A 96 17.74 -10.14 1.34
C ARG A 96 16.51 -9.52 1.97
N ARG A 97 15.44 -9.29 1.19
CA ARG A 97 14.27 -8.53 1.66
C ARG A 97 12.98 -9.00 0.99
N LEU A 98 11.91 -9.01 1.78
CA LEU A 98 10.54 -9.13 1.33
C LEU A 98 10.00 -7.72 1.03
N TYR A 99 9.54 -7.49 -0.20
CA TYR A 99 8.94 -6.25 -0.64
C TYR A 99 7.43 -6.41 -0.78
N ARG A 100 6.71 -5.34 -0.47
CA ARG A 100 5.27 -5.20 -0.77
C ARG A 100 5.16 -4.23 -1.93
N VAL A 101 4.51 -4.61 -3.00
CA VAL A 101 4.45 -3.81 -4.23
C VAL A 101 3.00 -3.83 -4.73
N ARG A 102 2.54 -2.72 -5.30
CA ARG A 102 1.23 -2.71 -5.97
C ARG A 102 1.37 -3.44 -7.29
N GLU A 103 0.33 -4.14 -7.72
CA GLU A 103 0.36 -4.88 -8.98
C GLU A 103 0.64 -3.97 -10.19
N GLU A 104 0.12 -2.74 -10.17
CA GLU A 104 0.36 -1.71 -11.19
C GLU A 104 1.83 -1.24 -11.30
N ASP A 105 2.64 -1.44 -10.25
CA ASP A 105 4.06 -1.06 -10.21
C ASP A 105 4.98 -2.20 -10.68
N LEU A 106 4.42 -3.35 -11.07
CA LEU A 106 5.17 -4.52 -11.54
C LEU A 106 5.29 -4.52 -13.06
N VAL A 107 6.48 -4.88 -13.52
CA VAL A 107 6.75 -5.13 -14.94
C VAL A 107 7.23 -6.56 -15.10
N GLU A 108 6.65 -7.29 -16.07
CA GLU A 108 7.09 -8.64 -16.38
C GLU A 108 8.50 -8.62 -16.98
N VAL A 109 9.39 -9.47 -16.45
CA VAL A 109 10.71 -9.68 -17.05
C VAL A 109 10.56 -10.76 -18.12
N LEU A 110 10.45 -10.34 -19.38
CA LEU A 110 10.51 -11.26 -20.51
C LEU A 110 11.87 -11.95 -20.51
N VAL A 111 11.87 -13.25 -20.17
CA VAL A 111 13.05 -14.09 -20.37
C VAL A 111 13.08 -14.42 -21.85
N ASN A 112 13.82 -13.65 -22.64
CA ASN A 112 14.19 -14.10 -23.98
C ASN A 112 15.05 -15.35 -23.76
N GLY A 113 14.50 -16.51 -24.13
CA GLY A 113 15.22 -17.78 -24.08
C GLY A 113 16.34 -17.75 -25.11
N ASP A 114 17.58 -17.80 -24.62
CA ASP A 114 18.74 -18.32 -25.36
C ASP A 114 18.82 -19.84 -25.15
#